data_AF-A0A8S3WZ68-F1
#
_entry.id   AF-A0A8S3WZ68-F1
#
_cell.length_a   1.000
_cell.length_b   1.000
_cell.length_c   1.000
_cell.angle_alpha   90.00
_cell.angle_beta   90.00
_cell.angle_gamma   90.00
#
_symmetry.space_group_name_H-M   'P 1'
#
loop_
_entity.id
_entity.type
_entity.pdbx_description
1 polymer ?
#
loop_
_entity_poly.entity_id
_entity_poly.type
_entity_poly.pdbx_seq_one_letter_code
_entity_poly.pdbx_strand_id
1 'polypeptide(L)'
;MSQFKKATRTFKILFYLFITPTLNSEAIPLEINSIGELESLVKCVVAAIKTERKPTVTIIGDDTKNTVYENIHNKESLTKVLSEEYVPQIIFNKLQILNESASKFEENTMLVVIFVDNCKILEQLDVIVIDKKIKYVIILYEYEDCNMDLEKIGWTLQHYDATFISQSKNHTIYQFQTTFPDIDESSCDYYVKIKLNVVNTCFNGTLDKSVIFPAKETNNLKGCPFHVGMATLYPYSIIENKESLRNLQQINESQIRGSDLEIIKIFCNNINASLNMYYIYREEENPYLHTEFISYLLNGSLDACAGGLYNVYGDSITYSGAYNMQAVIWAYQVEREPRSWRTIIGPPQTLKTNDEVMGSGRTPYLNFETKFFVEDAKYIAFAKTSLNCSGFEDCENKTVSNKGSTVLIEGYFYSLQAFTAVKNEARVLRASENILFIYYYMIIRSNSHFVRKFKKTIAKLFEAGICDRLYLEVIGLLTVAKAKSTNENIMANSYLCESGCAITITQIAGAIYVWIVGCTLSFILFVIEIMVYKEQHKMQSPLSET
;
A
#
# COMPACT_ATOMS: atom_id res chain seq x y z
N MET A 1 31.03 -6.98 7.03
CA MET A 1 31.30 -5.53 6.83
C MET A 1 30.24 -4.60 7.45
N SER A 2 28.94 -4.92 7.37
CA SER A 2 27.85 -4.17 8.04
C SER A 2 27.93 -4.19 9.58
N GLN A 3 28.25 -5.33 10.21
CA GLN A 3 28.40 -5.40 11.67
C GLN A 3 29.63 -4.65 12.21
N PHE A 4 30.71 -4.56 11.41
CA PHE A 4 31.93 -3.84 11.79
C PHE A 4 31.73 -2.31 11.76
N LYS A 5 30.91 -1.80 10.83
CA LYS A 5 30.50 -0.37 10.78
C LYS A 5 29.60 0.02 11.95
N LYS A 6 28.73 -0.90 12.42
CA LYS A 6 27.87 -0.66 13.59
C LYS A 6 28.70 -0.55 14.87
N ALA A 7 29.67 -1.45 15.07
CA ALA A 7 30.57 -1.43 16.23
C ALA A 7 31.49 -0.20 16.27
N THR A 8 32.06 0.24 15.14
CA THR A 8 32.94 1.43 15.09
C THR A 8 32.18 2.75 15.28
N ARG A 9 30.87 2.81 14.97
CA ARG A 9 30.05 4.00 15.21
C ARG A 9 29.65 4.14 16.68
N THR A 10 29.23 3.07 17.33
CA THR A 10 28.96 3.05 18.77
C THR A 10 30.21 3.44 19.57
N PHE A 11 31.39 2.98 19.13
CA PHE A 11 32.67 3.36 19.73
C PHE A 11 33.04 4.85 19.56
N LYS A 12 32.69 5.48 18.43
CA LYS A 12 32.97 6.91 18.19
C LYS A 12 32.15 7.84 19.09
N ILE A 13 30.92 7.47 19.44
CA ILE A 13 30.09 8.24 20.37
C ILE A 13 30.66 8.11 21.79
N LEU A 14 31.07 6.91 22.19
CA LEU A 14 31.75 6.65 23.47
C LEU A 14 33.08 7.39 23.61
N PHE A 15 33.86 7.55 22.52
CA PHE A 15 35.18 8.17 22.58
C PHE A 15 35.15 9.70 22.75
N TYR A 16 34.07 10.38 22.34
CA TYR A 16 33.88 11.82 22.59
C TYR A 16 33.37 12.12 24.02
N LEU A 17 32.97 11.10 24.80
CA LEU A 17 32.31 11.24 26.10
C LEU A 17 33.24 11.12 27.32
N PHE A 18 34.50 10.72 27.15
CA PHE A 18 35.45 10.50 28.26
C PHE A 18 36.29 11.73 28.63
N ILE A 19 35.95 12.93 28.16
CA ILE A 19 36.74 14.15 28.41
C ILE A 19 35.87 15.26 29.01
N THR A 20 35.55 15.18 30.30
CA THR A 20 35.39 16.37 31.16
C THR A 20 35.74 16.04 32.62
N PRO A 21 36.45 16.94 33.33
CA PRO A 21 36.95 16.68 34.69
C PRO A 21 35.89 17.00 35.75
N THR A 22 35.84 16.15 36.78
CA THR A 22 35.11 16.40 38.04
C THR A 22 35.77 17.53 38.83
N LEU A 23 35.00 18.56 39.20
CA LEU A 23 35.43 19.65 40.08
C LEU A 23 34.86 19.42 41.49
N ASN A 24 35.74 19.51 42.49
CA ASN A 24 35.44 19.37 43.92
C ASN A 24 34.52 20.48 44.44
N SER A 25 33.60 20.15 45.35
CA SER A 25 33.03 21.10 46.31
C SER A 25 32.91 20.48 47.71
N GLU A 26 33.26 21.28 48.71
CA GLU A 26 33.30 20.94 50.14
C GLU A 26 31.91 20.71 50.74
N ALA A 27 31.81 19.76 51.66
CA ALA A 27 30.57 19.36 52.33
C ALA A 27 30.24 20.27 53.53
N ILE A 28 29.02 20.78 53.57
CA ILE A 28 28.39 21.38 54.76
C ILE A 28 27.14 20.53 55.08
N PRO A 29 26.93 20.07 56.33
CA PRO A 29 25.82 19.19 56.65
C PRO A 29 24.52 19.98 56.86
N LEU A 30 23.42 19.48 56.30
CA LEU A 30 22.04 19.97 56.48
C LEU A 30 21.12 18.79 56.83
N GLU A 31 20.04 19.10 57.56
CA GLU A 31 19.18 18.17 58.29
C GLU A 31 18.39 17.18 57.41
N ILE A 32 18.16 15.98 57.97
CA ILE A 32 18.18 14.66 57.29
C ILE A 32 16.80 14.13 56.84
N ASN A 33 15.71 14.89 56.92
CA ASN A 33 14.38 14.34 56.60
C ASN A 33 14.01 14.33 55.11
N SER A 34 14.71 15.06 54.23
CA SER A 34 14.44 15.11 52.78
C SER A 34 15.17 14.03 51.95
N ILE A 35 16.15 13.34 52.54
CA ILE A 35 17.04 12.41 51.83
C ILE A 35 16.29 11.14 51.37
N GLY A 36 15.35 10.64 52.19
CA GLY A 36 14.63 9.40 51.89
C GLY A 36 13.64 9.49 50.73
N GLU A 37 13.02 10.65 50.53
CA GLU A 37 12.05 10.86 49.43
C GLU A 37 12.76 10.93 48.08
N LEU A 38 13.84 11.70 47.99
CA LEU A 38 14.64 11.81 46.78
C LEU A 38 15.24 10.44 46.37
N GLU A 39 15.74 9.66 47.33
CA GLU A 39 16.28 8.32 47.06
C GLU A 39 15.22 7.39 46.45
N SER A 40 13.97 7.45 46.94
CA SER A 40 12.86 6.68 46.42
C SER A 40 12.49 7.07 44.99
N LEU A 41 12.42 8.38 44.69
CA LEU A 41 12.20 8.89 43.33
C LEU A 41 13.28 8.41 42.36
N VAL A 42 14.54 8.55 42.75
CA VAL A 42 15.69 8.15 41.93
C VAL A 42 15.65 6.65 41.64
N LYS A 43 15.32 5.81 42.63
CA LYS A 43 15.11 4.37 42.41
C LYS A 43 13.99 4.08 41.41
N CYS A 44 12.92 4.86 41.43
CA CYS A 44 11.84 4.75 40.45
C CYS A 44 12.28 5.12 39.03
N VAL A 45 13.13 6.13 38.88
CA VAL A 45 13.75 6.48 37.60
C VAL A 45 14.65 5.34 37.10
N VAL A 46 15.48 4.76 37.98
CA VAL A 46 16.32 3.60 37.65
C VAL A 46 15.48 2.41 37.18
N ALA A 47 14.35 2.14 37.85
CA ALA A 47 13.44 1.08 37.45
C ALA A 47 12.87 1.30 36.04
N ALA A 48 12.50 2.54 35.70
CA ALA A 48 12.05 2.90 34.36
C ALA A 48 13.17 2.71 33.31
N ILE A 49 14.40 3.13 33.62
CA ILE A 49 15.57 2.96 32.74
C ILE A 49 15.86 1.47 32.49
N LYS A 50 15.89 0.66 33.55
CA LYS A 50 16.12 -0.79 33.47
C LYS A 50 15.04 -1.50 32.65
N THR A 51 13.80 -1.02 32.73
CA THR A 51 12.67 -1.56 31.96
C THR A 51 12.83 -1.30 30.46
N GLU A 52 13.26 -0.08 30.10
CA GLU A 52 13.45 0.31 28.69
C GLU A 52 14.74 -0.24 28.07
N ARG A 53 15.78 -0.51 28.87
CA ARG A 53 17.09 -1.05 28.44
C ARG A 53 17.77 -0.20 27.36
N LYS A 54 17.66 1.13 27.48
CA LYS A 54 18.24 2.08 26.52
C LYS A 54 19.40 2.86 27.15
N PRO A 55 20.42 3.23 26.35
CA PRO A 55 21.32 4.32 26.68
C PRO A 55 20.55 5.53 27.20
N THR A 56 20.94 6.03 28.37
CA THR A 56 20.20 7.08 29.06
C THR A 56 20.98 8.40 29.02
N VAL A 57 20.28 9.48 28.70
CA VAL A 57 20.79 10.84 28.80
C VAL A 57 20.00 11.54 29.89
N THR A 58 20.70 12.00 30.91
CA THR A 58 20.11 12.72 32.03
C THR A 58 20.33 14.21 31.81
N ILE A 59 19.26 14.99 31.87
CA ILE A 59 19.29 16.44 31.76
C ILE A 59 18.73 17.03 33.04
N ILE A 60 19.50 17.95 33.62
CA ILE A 60 19.12 18.67 34.82
C ILE A 60 18.77 20.08 34.37
N GLY A 61 17.55 20.52 34.69
CA GLY A 61 17.03 21.85 34.37
C GLY A 61 17.96 22.97 34.86
N ASP A 62 17.98 24.06 34.10
CA ASP A 62 18.99 25.12 34.09
C ASP A 62 19.33 25.75 35.47
N ASP A 63 20.56 26.26 35.59
CA ASP A 63 21.14 26.93 36.77
C ASP A 63 20.51 28.33 36.99
N THR A 64 19.21 28.41 37.27
CA THR A 64 18.67 29.66 37.80
C THR A 64 19.15 29.82 39.26
N LYS A 65 19.69 31.00 39.57
CA LYS A 65 20.51 31.28 40.78
C LYS A 65 19.89 30.94 42.14
N ASN A 66 18.60 30.60 42.20
CA ASN A 66 17.87 30.34 43.45
C ASN A 66 17.59 28.84 43.73
N THR A 67 17.80 27.91 42.78
CA THR A 67 17.57 26.45 42.97
C THR A 67 18.86 25.62 42.88
N VAL A 68 20.01 26.28 42.81
CA VAL A 68 21.34 25.65 42.60
C VAL A 68 21.63 24.53 43.61
N TYR A 69 21.24 24.68 44.88
CA TYR A 69 21.57 23.71 45.93
C TYR A 69 20.77 22.41 45.81
N GLU A 70 19.46 22.50 45.55
CA GLU A 70 18.59 21.33 45.35
C GLU A 70 18.94 20.61 44.04
N ASN A 71 19.26 21.36 42.99
CA ASN A 71 19.70 20.77 41.72
C ASN A 71 21.05 20.04 41.83
N ILE A 72 22.01 20.58 42.61
CA ILE A 72 23.29 19.88 42.90
C ILE A 72 23.03 18.62 43.72
N HIS A 73 22.20 18.68 44.76
CA HIS A 73 21.92 17.51 45.60
C HIS A 73 21.16 16.40 44.86
N ASN A 74 20.18 16.78 44.02
CA ASN A 74 19.46 15.88 43.13
C ASN A 74 20.40 15.24 42.12
N LYS A 75 21.33 16.02 41.56
CA LYS A 75 22.37 15.54 40.65
C LYS A 75 23.29 14.51 41.32
N GLU A 76 23.81 14.80 42.49
CA GLU A 76 24.72 13.91 43.21
C GLU A 76 24.03 12.61 43.60
N SER A 77 22.82 12.69 44.14
CA SER A 77 22.03 11.52 44.54
C SER A 77 21.67 10.64 43.34
N LEU A 78 21.23 11.25 42.24
CA LEU A 78 20.95 10.55 40.99
C LEU A 78 22.20 9.91 40.40
N THR A 79 23.31 10.65 40.36
CA THR A 79 24.58 10.14 39.82
C THR A 79 25.08 8.97 40.65
N LYS A 80 24.97 9.07 41.98
CA LYS A 80 25.33 8.01 42.91
C LYS A 80 24.51 6.76 42.68
N VAL A 81 23.18 6.84 42.73
CA VAL A 81 22.30 5.66 42.58
C VAL A 81 22.44 5.04 41.18
N LEU A 82 22.53 5.85 40.12
CA LEU A 82 22.74 5.32 38.76
C LEU A 82 24.10 4.63 38.61
N SER A 83 25.13 5.13 39.30
CA SER A 83 26.46 4.50 39.32
C SER A 83 26.46 3.19 40.12
N GLU A 84 25.78 3.17 41.27
CA GLU A 84 25.57 1.96 42.09
C GLU A 84 24.80 0.87 41.31
N GLU A 85 23.90 1.29 40.43
CA GLU A 85 23.07 0.40 39.61
C GLU A 85 23.65 0.13 38.21
N TYR A 86 24.90 0.55 37.96
CA TYR A 86 25.64 0.36 36.71
C TYR A 86 24.90 0.83 35.44
N VAL A 87 24.13 1.91 35.55
CA VAL A 87 23.38 2.49 34.43
C VAL A 87 24.28 3.45 33.65
N PRO A 88 24.57 3.19 32.34
CA PRO A 88 25.35 4.12 31.52
C PRO A 88 24.55 5.40 31.29
N GLN A 89 25.11 6.54 31.68
CA GLN A 89 24.46 7.84 31.53
C GLN A 89 25.38 8.95 31.03
N ILE A 90 24.78 9.93 30.36
CA ILE A 90 25.41 11.18 29.96
C ILE A 90 24.65 12.30 30.65
N ILE A 91 25.33 13.15 31.42
CA ILE A 91 24.69 14.23 32.17
C ILE A 91 24.93 15.56 31.45
N PHE A 92 23.85 16.24 31.06
CA PHE A 92 23.90 17.61 30.57
C PHE A 92 23.29 18.56 31.60
N ASN A 93 23.94 19.71 31.81
CA ASN A 93 23.45 20.76 32.70
C ASN A 93 22.56 21.79 31.97
N LYS A 94 22.40 21.67 30.64
CA LYS A 94 21.64 22.63 29.82
C LYS A 94 20.82 21.92 28.76
N LEU A 95 19.55 22.29 28.67
CA LEU A 95 18.59 21.76 27.69
C LEU A 95 19.04 22.07 26.23
N GLN A 96 19.69 23.22 26.00
CA GLN A 96 20.15 23.65 24.68
C GLN A 96 21.14 22.69 24.02
N ILE A 97 21.99 22.01 24.82
CA ILE A 97 22.99 21.05 24.30
C ILE A 97 22.28 19.84 23.68
N LEU A 98 21.11 19.47 24.22
CA LEU A 98 20.31 18.40 23.64
C LEU A 98 19.81 18.78 22.24
N ASN A 99 19.38 20.02 22.02
CA ASN A 99 18.91 20.47 20.71
C ASN A 99 20.00 20.35 19.63
N GLU A 100 21.22 20.75 19.95
CA GLU A 100 22.36 20.67 19.02
C GLU A 100 22.78 19.22 18.74
N SER A 101 22.52 18.31 19.68
CA SER A 101 22.93 16.92 19.62
C SER A 101 21.83 15.97 19.14
N ALA A 102 20.56 16.36 19.24
CA ALA A 102 19.38 15.54 18.98
C ALA A 102 19.37 14.97 17.56
N SER A 103 19.74 15.80 16.58
CA SER A 103 19.85 15.42 15.17
C SER A 103 20.85 14.29 14.88
N LYS A 104 21.75 13.96 15.82
CA LYS A 104 22.77 12.92 15.66
C LYS A 104 22.36 11.57 16.25
N PHE A 105 21.25 11.49 16.99
CA PHE A 105 20.81 10.25 17.61
C PHE A 105 19.99 9.39 16.64
N GLU A 106 20.26 8.08 16.61
CA GLU A 106 19.44 7.15 15.82
C GLU A 106 18.10 6.87 16.53
N GLU A 107 17.07 6.63 15.74
CA GLU A 107 15.68 6.48 16.17
C GLU A 107 15.50 5.42 17.26
N ASN A 108 14.75 5.76 18.31
CA ASN A 108 14.35 4.85 19.39
C ASN A 108 15.52 4.22 20.17
N THR A 109 16.73 4.75 20.03
CA THR A 109 17.93 4.20 20.66
C THR A 109 18.23 4.76 22.06
N MET A 110 17.55 5.84 22.48
CA MET A 110 17.85 6.52 23.74
C MET A 110 16.62 6.80 24.60
N LEU A 111 16.87 6.93 25.90
CA LEU A 111 15.94 7.41 26.92
C LEU A 111 16.50 8.72 27.48
N VAL A 112 15.71 9.79 27.47
CA VAL A 112 16.09 11.07 28.05
C VAL A 112 15.33 11.26 29.36
N VAL A 113 16.04 11.53 30.45
CA VAL A 113 15.45 11.86 31.75
C VAL A 113 15.64 13.34 31.98
N ILE A 114 14.56 14.09 32.20
CA ILE A 114 14.59 15.54 32.41
C ILE A 114 14.07 15.84 33.81
N PHE A 115 14.88 16.50 34.62
CA PHE A 115 14.47 17.04 35.91
C PHE A 115 14.00 18.47 35.74
N VAL A 116 12.76 18.71 36.16
CA VAL A 116 12.13 20.03 36.07
C VAL A 116 11.81 20.50 37.49
N ASP A 117 12.48 21.56 37.91
CA ASP A 117 12.28 22.25 39.18
C ASP A 117 11.10 23.24 39.12
N ASN A 118 10.81 23.80 37.95
CA ASN A 118 9.68 24.70 37.74
C ASN A 118 8.93 24.40 36.44
N CYS A 119 7.60 24.39 36.51
CA CYS A 119 6.66 24.23 35.42
C CYS A 119 6.89 25.18 34.22
N LYS A 120 7.47 26.37 34.44
CA LYS A 120 7.85 27.31 33.36
C LYS A 120 8.83 26.71 32.36
N ILE A 121 9.66 25.73 32.77
CA ILE A 121 10.59 25.04 31.86
C ILE A 121 9.82 24.15 30.87
N LEU A 122 8.63 23.67 31.23
CA LEU A 122 7.79 22.87 30.36
C LEU A 122 7.27 23.71 29.19
N GLU A 123 7.00 25.01 29.39
CA GLU A 123 6.68 25.92 28.28
C GLU A 123 7.87 26.11 27.30
N GLN A 124 9.11 25.94 27.78
CA GLN A 124 10.32 26.02 26.94
C GLN A 124 10.64 24.70 26.22
N LEU A 125 10.02 23.58 26.65
CA LEU A 125 10.21 22.26 26.04
C LEU A 125 9.48 22.12 24.69
N ASP A 126 8.55 23.03 24.38
CA ASP A 126 7.48 22.81 23.40
C ASP A 126 7.88 22.85 21.90
N VAL A 127 9.12 23.13 21.51
CA VAL A 127 9.40 23.35 20.07
C VAL A 127 10.62 22.62 19.50
N ILE A 128 11.59 22.18 20.32
CA ILE A 128 12.91 21.78 19.76
C ILE A 128 13.40 20.41 20.26
N VAL A 129 12.98 19.96 21.43
CA VAL A 129 13.63 18.83 22.10
C VAL A 129 12.93 17.49 21.85
N ILE A 130 11.59 17.44 21.83
CA ILE A 130 10.83 16.20 21.72
C ILE A 130 10.70 15.82 20.24
N ASP A 131 11.81 15.33 19.68
CA ASP A 131 11.82 14.74 18.33
C ASP A 131 11.04 13.42 18.35
N LYS A 132 10.50 13.02 17.19
CA LYS A 132 9.44 11.99 17.04
C LYS A 132 9.83 10.58 17.48
N LYS A 133 11.05 10.38 17.97
CA LYS A 133 11.69 9.06 18.02
C LYS A 133 12.56 8.84 19.26
N ILE A 134 12.51 9.72 20.26
CA ILE A 134 13.19 9.56 21.55
C ILE A 134 12.14 9.39 22.65
N LYS A 135 12.46 8.60 23.68
CA LYS A 135 11.61 8.43 24.86
C LYS A 135 12.01 9.40 25.96
N TYR A 136 11.06 10.07 26.59
CA TYR A 136 11.30 11.10 27.61
C TYR A 136 10.64 10.75 28.93
N VAL A 137 11.42 10.69 30.01
CA VAL A 137 10.93 10.68 31.38
C VAL A 137 11.11 12.07 31.95
N ILE A 138 10.01 12.76 32.27
CA ILE A 138 10.02 14.12 32.79
C ILE A 138 9.62 14.08 34.25
N ILE A 139 10.47 14.59 35.14
CA ILE A 139 10.26 14.51 36.59
C ILE A 139 9.77 15.87 37.07
N LEU A 140 8.59 15.88 37.69
CA LEU A 140 7.93 17.06 38.23
C LEU A 140 7.99 16.99 39.76
N TYR A 141 8.79 17.86 40.37
CA TYR A 141 8.96 17.88 41.82
C TYR A 141 7.75 18.50 42.54
N GLU A 142 7.22 19.61 42.03
CA GLU A 142 6.06 20.33 42.61
C GLU A 142 4.85 20.29 41.65
N TYR A 143 4.14 19.16 41.61
CA TYR A 143 2.99 19.02 40.71
C TYR A 143 1.78 19.86 41.15
N GLU A 144 1.57 20.09 42.45
CA GLU A 144 0.36 20.74 42.96
C GLU A 144 0.27 22.25 42.61
N ASP A 145 1.41 22.92 42.43
CA ASP A 145 1.48 24.32 41.98
C ASP A 145 1.63 24.47 40.46
N CYS A 146 1.66 23.34 39.76
CA CYS A 146 1.81 23.24 38.33
C CYS A 146 0.46 23.43 37.65
N ASN A 147 -0.08 24.65 37.71
CA ASN A 147 -1.24 25.05 36.90
C ASN A 147 -0.81 25.29 35.45
N MET A 148 -0.15 24.27 34.89
CA MET A 148 0.34 24.27 33.52
C MET A 148 -0.85 24.36 32.59
N ASP A 149 -0.70 25.25 31.63
CA ASP A 149 -1.45 25.19 30.39
C ASP A 149 -0.95 23.98 29.59
N LEU A 150 -1.36 22.78 30.02
CA LEU A 150 -1.10 21.53 29.33
C LEU A 150 -1.64 21.58 27.89
N GLU A 151 -2.50 22.54 27.55
CA GLU A 151 -2.97 22.76 26.18
C GLU A 151 -1.84 23.20 25.25
N LYS A 152 -0.86 23.97 25.74
CA LYS A 152 0.31 24.40 24.93
C LYS A 152 1.15 23.20 24.49
N ILE A 153 1.59 22.40 25.47
CA ILE A 153 2.51 21.28 25.25
C ILE A 153 1.82 19.95 24.93
N GLY A 154 0.51 19.87 25.15
CA GLY A 154 -0.21 18.60 25.14
C GLY A 154 -0.27 17.95 23.78
N TRP A 155 -0.29 18.74 22.70
CA TRP A 155 -0.17 18.24 21.34
C TRP A 155 1.14 17.45 21.18
N THR A 156 2.27 18.07 21.53
CA THR A 156 3.60 17.44 21.52
C THR A 156 3.60 16.17 22.35
N LEU A 157 3.06 16.21 23.57
CA LEU A 157 3.03 15.06 24.46
C LEU A 157 2.18 13.91 23.93
N GLN A 158 1.06 14.16 23.25
CA GLN A 158 0.17 13.09 22.75
C GLN A 158 0.75 12.35 21.55
N HIS A 159 1.69 12.94 20.82
CA HIS A 159 2.33 12.34 19.64
C HIS A 159 3.63 11.60 19.97
N TYR A 160 4.22 11.84 21.12
CA TYR A 160 5.56 11.34 21.47
C TYR A 160 5.57 10.50 22.75
N ASP A 161 6.55 9.61 22.85
CA ASP A 161 6.79 8.77 24.03
C ASP A 161 7.36 9.61 25.18
N ALA A 162 6.51 10.42 25.79
CA ALA A 162 6.83 11.22 26.97
C ALA A 162 5.97 10.77 28.16
N THR A 163 6.61 10.52 29.30
CA THR A 163 5.97 10.12 30.55
C THR A 163 6.47 10.99 31.69
N PHE A 164 5.54 11.56 32.44
CA PHE A 164 5.81 12.36 33.62
C PHE A 164 5.89 11.48 34.86
N ILE A 165 6.78 11.82 35.79
CA ILE A 165 6.82 11.26 37.14
C ILE A 165 6.47 12.40 38.10
N SER A 166 5.40 12.19 38.87
CA SER A 166 4.96 13.12 39.92
C SER A 166 4.74 12.36 41.23
N GLN A 167 4.93 13.05 42.35
CA GLN A 167 4.67 12.48 43.67
C GLN A 167 3.16 12.45 43.94
N SER A 168 2.66 11.33 44.47
CA SER A 168 1.30 11.21 44.99
C SER A 168 1.11 12.06 46.25
N LYS A 169 -0.13 12.43 46.57
CA LYS A 169 -0.52 13.12 47.83
C LYS A 169 -0.06 12.41 49.10
N ASN A 170 0.23 11.10 49.03
CA ASN A 170 0.71 10.32 50.16
C ASN A 170 2.24 10.38 50.33
N HIS A 171 2.95 11.22 49.57
CA HIS A 171 4.41 11.45 49.53
C HIS A 171 5.32 10.22 49.37
N THR A 172 4.76 9.02 49.25
CA THR A 172 5.50 7.75 49.26
C THR A 172 5.41 6.99 47.93
N ILE A 173 4.46 7.36 47.08
CA ILE A 173 4.18 6.70 45.80
C ILE A 173 4.42 7.70 44.67
N TYR A 174 5.16 7.30 43.65
CA TYR A 174 5.34 8.08 42.44
C TYR A 174 4.40 7.58 41.35
N GLN A 175 3.74 8.50 40.66
CA GLN A 175 2.84 8.19 39.55
C GLN A 175 3.54 8.48 38.23
N PHE A 176 3.54 7.50 37.35
CA PHE A 176 3.93 7.67 35.96
C PHE A 176 2.67 8.06 35.19
N GLN A 177 2.69 9.24 34.59
CA GLN A 177 1.54 9.84 33.94
C GLN A 177 1.88 10.19 32.50
N THR A 178 0.95 9.98 31.59
CA THR A 178 1.12 10.42 30.19
C THR A 178 -0.20 10.90 29.62
N THR A 179 -0.12 11.61 28.51
CA THR A 179 -1.29 12.05 27.74
C THR A 179 -1.56 11.04 26.63
N PHE A 180 -2.84 10.81 26.36
CA PHE A 180 -3.28 10.02 25.21
C PHE A 180 -4.03 10.94 24.25
N PRO A 181 -3.88 10.75 22.93
CA PRO A 181 -4.76 11.38 21.98
C PRO A 181 -6.19 10.96 22.27
N ASP A 182 -7.07 11.94 22.42
CA ASP A 182 -8.51 11.72 22.51
C ASP A 182 -9.19 12.58 21.45
N ILE A 183 -10.31 12.06 20.94
CA ILE A 183 -11.11 12.71 19.91
C ILE A 183 -12.40 13.15 20.58
N ASP A 184 -12.71 14.43 20.42
CA ASP A 184 -14.00 14.96 20.81
C ASP A 184 -15.05 14.59 19.75
N GLU A 185 -16.11 13.91 20.18
CA GLU A 185 -17.18 13.43 19.29
C GLU A 185 -17.95 14.59 18.64
N SER A 186 -17.97 15.76 19.28
CA SER A 186 -18.78 16.91 18.84
C SER A 186 -18.09 17.77 17.79
N SER A 187 -16.80 18.08 17.98
CA SER A 187 -15.99 18.84 17.03
C SER A 187 -15.26 17.95 16.02
N CYS A 188 -15.06 16.67 16.35
CA CYS A 188 -14.12 15.79 15.67
C CYS A 188 -12.68 16.31 15.64
N ASP A 189 -12.39 17.30 16.49
CA ASP A 189 -11.05 17.75 16.74
C ASP A 189 -10.34 16.75 17.64
N TYR A 190 -9.14 16.40 17.21
CA TYR A 190 -8.20 15.77 18.10
C TYR A 190 -7.83 16.80 19.17
N TYR A 191 -7.72 16.37 20.43
CA TYR A 191 -7.01 17.12 21.49
C TYR A 191 -7.77 18.19 22.27
N VAL A 192 -9.11 18.20 22.23
CA VAL A 192 -9.92 19.19 22.97
C VAL A 192 -9.74 19.11 24.50
N LYS A 193 -9.32 17.96 25.05
CA LYS A 193 -9.03 17.79 26.49
C LYS A 193 -7.74 17.01 26.70
N ILE A 194 -6.65 17.72 26.98
CA ILE A 194 -5.40 17.09 27.40
C ILE A 194 -5.48 16.76 28.87
N LYS A 195 -5.49 15.46 29.19
CA LYS A 195 -5.46 14.95 30.56
C LYS A 195 -4.29 14.00 30.75
N LEU A 196 -3.55 14.21 31.84
CA LEU A 196 -2.58 13.27 32.33
C LEU A 196 -3.28 12.06 32.94
N ASN A 197 -3.04 10.89 32.36
CA ASN A 197 -3.54 9.61 32.82
C ASN A 197 -2.42 8.83 33.48
N VAL A 198 -2.67 8.29 34.67
CA VAL A 198 -1.72 7.42 35.37
C VAL A 198 -1.62 6.11 34.60
N VAL A 199 -0.41 5.80 34.11
CA VAL A 199 -0.11 4.58 33.36
C VAL A 199 0.55 3.53 34.25
N ASN A 200 1.29 3.98 35.25
CA ASN A 200 2.04 3.13 36.17
C ASN A 200 2.24 3.86 37.51
N THR A 201 2.61 3.11 38.53
CA THR A 201 3.00 3.66 39.83
C THR A 201 4.30 3.00 40.27
N CYS A 202 5.07 3.70 41.10
CA CYS A 202 6.29 3.18 41.66
C CYS A 202 6.36 3.48 43.16
N PHE A 203 6.81 2.47 43.90
CA PHE A 203 7.05 2.57 45.33
C PHE A 203 8.44 2.02 45.62
N ASN A 204 9.34 2.88 46.12
CA ASN A 204 10.72 2.53 46.51
C ASN A 204 11.47 1.73 45.42
N GLY A 205 11.39 2.19 44.16
CA GLY A 205 12.04 1.52 43.02
C GLY A 205 11.31 0.31 42.43
N THR A 206 10.16 -0.08 42.96
CA THR A 206 9.36 -1.17 42.40
C THR A 206 8.19 -0.60 41.60
N LEU A 207 8.16 -0.89 40.29
CA LEU A 207 7.07 -0.52 39.40
C LEU A 207 5.91 -1.52 39.52
N ASP A 208 4.67 -1.03 39.52
CA ASP A 208 3.47 -1.87 39.51
C ASP A 208 3.31 -2.62 38.17
N LYS A 209 3.64 -1.96 37.06
CA LYS A 209 3.59 -2.52 35.70
C LYS A 209 4.94 -2.43 35.00
N SER A 210 5.13 -3.24 33.96
CA SER A 210 6.33 -3.17 33.10
C SER A 210 6.26 -2.11 32.00
N VAL A 211 5.14 -1.40 31.87
CA VAL A 211 4.95 -0.41 30.79
C VAL A 211 5.16 1.00 31.34
N ILE A 212 6.16 1.70 30.80
CA ILE A 212 6.43 3.13 31.10
C ILE A 212 5.87 4.03 29.99
N PHE A 213 5.95 3.57 28.75
CA PHE A 213 5.51 4.28 27.55
C PHE A 213 4.45 3.46 26.83
N PRO A 214 3.16 3.64 27.16
CA PRO A 214 2.09 2.94 26.47
C PRO A 214 1.94 3.46 25.03
N ALA A 215 1.45 2.60 24.14
CA ALA A 215 1.18 3.00 22.76
C ALA A 215 0.10 4.09 22.72
N LYS A 216 0.42 5.23 22.09
CA LYS A 216 -0.47 6.38 21.93
C LYS A 216 -1.31 6.32 20.65
N GLU A 217 -1.63 5.13 20.17
CA GLU A 217 -2.42 4.97 18.94
C GLU A 217 -3.91 5.09 19.25
N THR A 218 -4.60 6.03 18.59
CA THR A 218 -6.06 6.06 18.61
C THR A 218 -6.58 4.87 17.81
N ASN A 219 -7.49 4.11 18.43
CA ASN A 219 -8.11 2.96 17.78
C ASN A 219 -9.55 3.24 17.34
N ASN A 220 -10.11 4.38 17.70
CA ASN A 220 -11.53 4.69 17.56
C ASN A 220 -11.70 6.18 17.23
N LEU A 221 -12.34 6.50 16.11
CA LEU A 221 -12.71 7.86 15.67
C LEU A 221 -14.03 8.33 16.28
N LYS A 222 -14.73 7.48 17.04
CA LYS A 222 -15.98 7.77 17.74
C LYS A 222 -17.07 8.37 16.83
N GLY A 223 -17.17 7.84 15.61
CA GLY A 223 -18.13 8.28 14.59
C GLY A 223 -17.66 9.47 13.74
N CYS A 224 -16.52 10.07 14.06
CA CYS A 224 -15.98 11.18 13.28
C CYS A 224 -15.67 10.80 11.83
N PRO A 225 -15.76 11.76 10.91
CA PRO A 225 -15.56 11.52 9.49
C PRO A 225 -14.09 11.18 9.21
N PHE A 226 -13.91 10.13 8.41
CA PHE A 226 -12.65 9.78 7.77
C PHE A 226 -12.75 10.18 6.31
N HIS A 227 -11.96 11.18 5.92
CA HIS A 227 -12.03 11.80 4.59
C HIS A 227 -11.12 11.06 3.61
N VAL A 228 -11.72 10.42 2.60
CA VAL A 228 -11.01 9.58 1.64
C VAL A 228 -11.15 10.13 0.22
N GLY A 229 -10.02 10.39 -0.42
CA GLY A 229 -9.96 10.68 -1.85
C GLY A 229 -10.08 9.39 -2.67
N MET A 230 -11.06 9.31 -3.55
CA MET A 230 -11.30 8.16 -4.43
C MET A 230 -10.94 8.54 -5.86
N ALA A 231 -9.82 8.01 -6.35
CA ALA A 231 -9.45 8.05 -7.76
C ALA A 231 -10.22 6.96 -8.53
N THR A 232 -10.23 7.06 -9.86
CA THR A 232 -10.79 6.01 -10.72
C THR A 232 -9.68 5.09 -11.21
N LEU A 233 -9.97 3.78 -11.23
CA LEU A 233 -9.24 2.72 -11.93
C LEU A 233 -10.06 1.44 -11.85
N TYR A 234 -10.46 0.87 -12.98
CA TYR A 234 -11.16 -0.40 -12.97
C TYR A 234 -10.20 -1.56 -12.60
N PRO A 235 -10.62 -2.52 -11.74
CA PRO A 235 -11.88 -2.64 -11.00
C PRO A 235 -11.81 -2.10 -9.55
N TYR A 236 -10.74 -1.37 -9.20
CA TYR A 236 -10.52 -0.87 -7.84
C TYR A 236 -11.53 0.21 -7.42
N SER A 237 -11.86 1.11 -8.34
CA SER A 237 -12.80 2.20 -8.12
C SER A 237 -13.40 2.64 -9.45
N ILE A 238 -14.71 2.53 -9.56
CA ILE A 238 -15.54 2.90 -10.71
C ILE A 238 -16.52 3.94 -10.19
N ILE A 239 -16.41 5.16 -10.71
CA ILE A 239 -17.26 6.30 -10.32
C ILE A 239 -18.15 6.67 -11.50
N GLU A 240 -19.46 6.67 -11.27
CA GLU A 240 -20.46 7.04 -12.26
C GLU A 240 -20.40 8.54 -12.56
N ASN A 241 -20.53 8.91 -13.84
CA ASN A 241 -20.51 10.30 -14.30
C ASN A 241 -19.24 11.09 -13.90
N LYS A 242 -18.08 10.42 -13.77
CA LYS A 242 -16.81 11.02 -13.35
C LYS A 242 -16.39 12.26 -14.15
N GLU A 243 -16.79 12.34 -15.43
CA GLU A 243 -16.55 13.49 -16.32
C GLU A 243 -17.24 14.78 -15.86
N SER A 244 -18.32 14.65 -15.10
CA SER A 244 -19.08 15.80 -14.58
C SER A 244 -18.58 16.28 -13.21
N LEU A 245 -17.73 15.48 -12.55
CA LEU A 245 -17.28 15.74 -11.19
C LEU A 245 -16.03 16.63 -11.19
N ARG A 246 -16.00 17.59 -10.26
CA ARG A 246 -14.81 18.39 -9.99
C ARG A 246 -13.90 17.70 -8.97
N ASN A 247 -12.60 17.97 -9.05
CA ASN A 247 -11.65 17.47 -8.05
C ASN A 247 -12.09 17.92 -6.63
N LEU A 248 -12.00 17.02 -5.65
CA LEU A 248 -12.54 17.16 -4.29
C LEU A 248 -14.07 17.33 -4.18
N GLN A 249 -14.84 17.04 -5.21
CA GLN A 249 -16.29 16.98 -5.07
C GLN A 249 -16.67 15.75 -4.23
N GLN A 250 -17.49 15.96 -3.19
CA GLN A 250 -18.01 14.85 -2.39
C GLN A 250 -18.86 13.91 -3.26
N ILE A 251 -18.66 12.61 -3.08
CA ILE A 251 -19.40 11.55 -3.78
C ILE A 251 -20.10 10.65 -2.77
N ASN A 252 -21.27 10.16 -3.15
CA ASN A 252 -22.05 9.22 -2.34
C ASN A 252 -21.65 7.77 -2.67
N GLU A 253 -21.91 6.87 -1.72
CA GLU A 253 -21.69 5.43 -1.89
C GLU A 253 -22.46 4.84 -3.08
N SER A 254 -23.61 5.41 -3.44
CA SER A 254 -24.37 4.98 -4.62
C SER A 254 -23.70 5.31 -5.95
N GLN A 255 -22.75 6.25 -5.99
CA GLN A 255 -22.08 6.72 -7.20
C GLN A 255 -20.74 6.01 -7.45
N ILE A 256 -20.29 5.18 -6.51
CA ILE A 256 -18.99 4.54 -6.55
C ILE A 256 -19.13 3.06 -6.23
N ARG A 257 -18.39 2.23 -6.96
CA ARG A 257 -18.23 0.80 -6.67
C ARG A 257 -16.80 0.37 -6.94
N GLY A 258 -16.32 -0.66 -6.26
CA GLY A 258 -14.97 -1.17 -6.47
C GLY A 258 -14.38 -1.83 -5.23
N SER A 259 -13.28 -2.56 -5.40
CA SER A 259 -12.66 -3.27 -4.28
C SER A 259 -12.11 -2.33 -3.23
N ASP A 260 -11.62 -1.16 -3.65
CA ASP A 260 -11.01 -0.19 -2.75
C ASP A 260 -12.04 0.45 -1.83
N LEU A 261 -13.25 0.71 -2.35
CA LEU A 261 -14.37 1.19 -1.54
C LEU A 261 -14.67 0.22 -0.39
N GLU A 262 -14.78 -1.07 -0.69
CA GLU A 262 -15.10 -2.10 0.31
C GLU A 262 -13.97 -2.27 1.35
N ILE A 263 -12.72 -2.23 0.90
CA ILE A 263 -11.56 -2.25 1.81
C ILE A 263 -11.57 -1.03 2.76
N ILE A 264 -11.86 0.16 2.24
CA ILE A 264 -11.95 1.39 3.02
C ILE A 264 -13.12 1.35 4.00
N LYS A 265 -14.29 0.81 3.62
CA LYS A 265 -15.42 0.58 4.54
C LYS A 265 -15.03 -0.33 5.70
N ILE A 266 -14.35 -1.45 5.42
CA ILE A 266 -13.86 -2.36 6.47
C ILE A 266 -12.90 -1.62 7.40
N PHE A 267 -12.00 -0.80 6.86
CA PHE A 267 -11.09 0.00 7.66
C PHE A 267 -11.83 1.02 8.55
N CYS A 268 -12.76 1.79 7.99
CA CYS A 268 -13.57 2.78 8.73
C CYS A 268 -14.37 2.11 9.84
N ASN A 269 -14.97 0.95 9.59
CA ASN A 269 -15.68 0.17 10.61
C ASN A 269 -14.74 -0.29 11.73
N ASN A 270 -13.51 -0.73 11.40
CA ASN A 270 -12.51 -1.14 12.39
C ASN A 270 -12.01 -0.01 13.29
N ILE A 271 -12.18 1.25 12.87
CA ILE A 271 -11.88 2.44 13.66
C ILE A 271 -13.13 3.19 14.09
N ASN A 272 -14.33 2.64 13.88
CA ASN A 272 -15.61 3.29 14.19
C ASN A 272 -15.65 4.76 13.70
N ALA A 273 -15.45 4.94 12.39
CA ALA A 273 -15.51 6.22 11.70
C ALA A 273 -16.67 6.26 10.71
N SER A 274 -17.22 7.46 10.46
CA SER A 274 -18.06 7.69 9.29
C SER A 274 -17.17 7.88 8.05
N LEU A 275 -17.59 7.38 6.90
CA LEU A 275 -16.80 7.47 5.66
C LEU A 275 -17.29 8.65 4.82
N ASN A 276 -16.40 9.63 4.59
CA ASN A 276 -16.64 10.72 3.65
C ASN A 276 -15.75 10.53 2.43
N MET A 277 -16.36 10.44 1.24
CA MET A 277 -15.63 10.20 0.00
C MET A 277 -15.62 11.43 -0.88
N TYR A 278 -14.47 11.70 -1.48
CA TYR A 278 -14.26 12.80 -2.41
C TYR A 278 -13.69 12.28 -3.70
N TYR A 279 -14.22 12.73 -4.83
CA TYR A 279 -13.67 12.41 -6.13
C TYR A 279 -12.29 13.04 -6.28
N ILE A 280 -11.32 12.24 -6.70
CA ILE A 280 -9.99 12.69 -7.07
C ILE A 280 -9.79 12.49 -8.55
N TYR A 281 -9.58 13.60 -9.26
CA TYR A 281 -9.18 13.53 -10.66
C TYR A 281 -7.76 12.98 -10.76
N ARG A 282 -7.63 11.90 -11.53
CA ARG A 282 -6.36 11.31 -11.91
C ARG A 282 -6.53 10.69 -13.28
N GLU A 283 -5.56 10.93 -14.15
CA GLU A 283 -5.48 10.21 -15.41
C GLU A 283 -5.09 8.76 -15.12
N GLU A 284 -6.00 7.83 -15.41
CA GLU A 284 -5.81 6.38 -15.19
C GLU A 284 -4.59 5.85 -15.95
N GLU A 285 -4.31 6.48 -17.08
CA GLU A 285 -3.33 6.05 -18.06
C GLU A 285 -1.93 6.54 -17.70
N ASN A 286 -1.81 7.74 -17.10
CA ASN A 286 -0.53 8.28 -16.67
C ASN A 286 -0.51 8.66 -15.18
N PRO A 287 -0.04 7.75 -14.30
CA PRO A 287 -0.04 7.99 -12.86
C PRO A 287 0.96 9.05 -12.40
N TYR A 288 1.83 9.55 -13.30
CA TYR A 288 2.87 10.54 -12.98
C TYR A 288 2.46 11.98 -13.28
N LEU A 289 1.44 12.22 -14.12
CA LEU A 289 1.07 13.59 -14.54
C LEU A 289 0.24 14.35 -13.50
N HIS A 290 -0.55 13.65 -12.70
CA HIS A 290 -1.54 14.27 -11.80
C HIS A 290 -1.35 13.86 -10.35
N THR A 291 -0.42 14.52 -9.65
CA THR A 291 -0.15 14.31 -8.21
C THR A 291 -0.72 15.41 -7.31
N GLU A 292 -1.60 16.27 -7.84
CA GLU A 292 -2.17 17.42 -7.11
C GLU A 292 -2.88 16.98 -5.82
N PHE A 293 -3.51 15.80 -5.83
CA PHE A 293 -4.21 15.25 -4.68
C PHE A 293 -3.30 14.92 -3.49
N ILE A 294 -1.98 14.79 -3.71
CA ILE A 294 -1.01 14.61 -2.63
C ILE A 294 -1.02 15.85 -1.72
N SER A 295 -1.21 17.05 -2.28
CA SER A 295 -1.30 18.28 -1.47
C SER A 295 -2.46 18.25 -0.48
N TYR A 296 -3.57 17.57 -0.82
CA TYR A 296 -4.73 17.41 0.06
C TYR A 296 -4.48 16.42 1.21
N LEU A 297 -3.58 15.46 1.03
CA LEU A 297 -3.10 14.65 2.15
C LEU A 297 -2.16 15.47 3.02
N LEU A 298 -1.22 16.19 2.43
CA LEU A 298 -0.21 16.95 3.18
C LEU A 298 -0.83 18.09 4.01
N ASN A 299 -1.85 18.76 3.49
CA ASN A 299 -2.56 19.84 4.20
C ASN A 299 -3.65 19.33 5.16
N GLY A 300 -3.92 18.02 5.20
CA GLY A 300 -4.93 17.41 6.07
C GLY A 300 -6.38 17.54 5.61
N SER A 301 -6.64 17.97 4.37
CA SER A 301 -8.00 17.96 3.80
C SER A 301 -8.52 16.54 3.54
N LEU A 302 -7.61 15.59 3.31
CA LEU A 302 -7.88 14.17 3.21
C LEU A 302 -7.03 13.41 4.23
N ASP A 303 -7.61 12.35 4.78
CA ASP A 303 -6.88 11.42 5.64
C ASP A 303 -6.15 10.35 4.81
N ALA A 304 -6.81 9.86 3.77
CA ALA A 304 -6.31 8.81 2.89
C ALA A 304 -6.77 9.00 1.44
N CYS A 305 -6.10 8.32 0.50
CA CYS A 305 -6.57 8.15 -0.86
C CYS A 305 -6.52 6.68 -1.29
N ALA A 306 -7.48 6.28 -2.10
CA ALA A 306 -7.62 4.98 -2.72
C ALA A 306 -8.12 5.12 -4.17
N GLY A 307 -8.26 4.02 -4.90
CA GLY A 307 -8.64 3.99 -6.31
C GLY A 307 -7.55 3.43 -7.21
N GLY A 308 -6.86 2.38 -6.77
CA GLY A 308 -5.80 1.73 -7.53
C GLY A 308 -4.58 2.64 -7.74
N LEU A 309 -3.93 3.04 -6.66
CA LEU A 309 -2.75 3.92 -6.69
C LEU A 309 -1.45 3.10 -6.74
N TYR A 310 -0.37 3.76 -7.18
CA TYR A 310 0.95 3.16 -7.39
C TYR A 310 1.96 3.67 -6.37
N ASN A 311 3.06 2.94 -6.16
CA ASN A 311 4.17 3.38 -5.32
C ASN A 311 5.11 4.33 -6.08
N VAL A 312 4.63 5.55 -6.36
CA VAL A 312 5.34 6.55 -7.19
C VAL A 312 5.43 7.94 -6.55
N TYR A 313 4.88 8.13 -5.35
CA TYR A 313 4.75 9.45 -4.71
C TYR A 313 5.82 9.74 -3.64
N GLY A 314 6.84 8.88 -3.54
CA GLY A 314 7.97 9.03 -2.62
C GLY A 314 7.61 8.97 -1.13
N ASP A 315 8.48 9.52 -0.29
CA ASP A 315 8.39 9.46 1.19
C ASP A 315 7.49 10.55 1.81
N SER A 316 6.89 11.40 0.99
CA SER A 316 5.97 12.46 1.44
C SER A 316 4.68 11.91 2.03
N ILE A 317 4.32 10.69 1.65
CA ILE A 317 3.11 9.98 2.04
C ILE A 317 3.45 8.60 2.60
N THR A 318 2.48 7.97 3.25
CA THR A 318 2.65 6.61 3.75
C THR A 318 1.74 5.64 3.01
N TYR A 319 2.34 4.56 2.50
CA TYR A 319 1.61 3.50 1.79
C TYR A 319 1.00 2.47 2.74
N SER A 320 -0.13 1.89 2.37
CA SER A 320 -0.78 0.77 3.08
C SER A 320 0.05 -0.51 3.12
N GLY A 321 1.04 -0.64 2.23
CA GLY A 321 1.52 -1.95 1.76
C GLY A 321 0.72 -2.41 0.53
N ALA A 322 1.32 -3.27 -0.29
CA ALA A 322 0.67 -3.77 -1.48
C ALA A 322 -0.51 -4.68 -1.07
N TYR A 323 -1.70 -4.41 -1.58
CA TYR A 323 -2.91 -5.20 -1.27
C TYR A 323 -3.44 -5.99 -2.47
N ASN A 324 -2.91 -5.69 -3.66
CA ASN A 324 -3.22 -6.42 -4.88
C ASN A 324 -2.04 -6.29 -5.86
N MET A 325 -1.92 -7.25 -6.76
CA MET A 325 -0.92 -7.29 -7.82
C MET A 325 -1.60 -7.68 -9.12
N GLN A 326 -1.31 -6.97 -10.21
CA GLN A 326 -1.78 -7.31 -11.55
C GLN A 326 -0.65 -7.50 -12.52
N ALA A 327 -0.83 -8.42 -13.46
CA ALA A 327 0.04 -8.53 -14.61
C ALA A 327 -0.34 -7.51 -15.69
N VAL A 328 0.67 -6.93 -16.32
CA VAL A 328 0.54 -6.26 -17.62
C VAL A 328 0.84 -7.28 -18.69
N ILE A 329 -0.07 -7.46 -19.63
CA ILE A 329 -0.06 -8.56 -20.59
C ILE A 329 -0.28 -8.07 -22.01
N TRP A 330 0.25 -8.82 -22.97
CA TRP A 330 -0.15 -8.68 -24.36
C TRP A 330 -1.48 -9.40 -24.60
N ALA A 331 -2.46 -8.68 -25.12
CA ALA A 331 -3.71 -9.22 -25.62
C ALA A 331 -3.74 -9.10 -27.15
N TYR A 332 -4.22 -10.14 -27.84
CA TYR A 332 -4.34 -10.14 -29.30
C TYR A 332 -5.63 -10.81 -29.74
N GLN A 333 -6.20 -10.29 -30.83
CA GLN A 333 -7.44 -10.84 -31.38
C GLN A 333 -7.15 -12.16 -32.10
N VAL A 334 -7.96 -13.18 -31.86
CA VAL A 334 -7.91 -14.42 -32.62
C VAL A 334 -9.17 -14.54 -33.46
N GLU A 335 -8.96 -14.88 -34.73
CA GLU A 335 -10.04 -15.27 -35.61
C GLU A 335 -9.92 -16.75 -35.91
N ARG A 336 -11.05 -17.42 -35.77
CA ARG A 336 -11.26 -18.70 -36.43
C ARG A 336 -11.65 -18.37 -37.86
N GLU A 337 -10.89 -18.86 -38.84
CA GLU A 337 -11.40 -18.84 -40.20
C GLU A 337 -12.75 -19.58 -40.22
N PRO A 338 -13.80 -19.01 -40.86
CA PRO A 338 -15.08 -19.68 -40.94
C PRO A 338 -14.87 -21.06 -41.55
N ARG A 339 -15.40 -22.10 -40.88
CA ARG A 339 -15.30 -23.50 -41.34
C ARG A 339 -15.89 -23.58 -42.75
N SER A 340 -15.00 -23.57 -43.73
CA SER A 340 -15.33 -23.72 -45.14
C SER A 340 -15.46 -25.21 -45.43
N TRP A 341 -16.43 -25.57 -46.28
CA TRP A 341 -16.56 -26.92 -46.80
C TRP A 341 -15.31 -27.42 -47.56
N ARG A 342 -14.36 -26.52 -47.86
CA ARG A 342 -13.11 -26.80 -48.60
C ARG A 342 -11.91 -27.16 -47.72
N THR A 343 -11.90 -26.89 -46.42
CA THR A 343 -10.70 -27.09 -45.59
C THR A 343 -11.04 -27.41 -44.13
N ILE A 344 -10.43 -28.47 -43.60
CA ILE A 344 -10.25 -28.65 -42.15
C ILE A 344 -9.15 -27.68 -41.76
N ILE A 345 -9.54 -26.44 -41.44
CA ILE A 345 -8.58 -25.41 -41.04
C ILE A 345 -8.10 -25.74 -39.63
N GLY A 346 -6.78 -25.66 -39.44
CA GLY A 346 -6.11 -25.93 -38.17
C GLY A 346 -6.55 -25.00 -37.04
N PRO A 347 -6.07 -25.27 -35.81
CA PRO A 347 -6.36 -24.43 -34.65
C PRO A 347 -5.96 -22.96 -34.91
N PRO A 348 -6.62 -21.97 -34.26
CA PRO A 348 -6.18 -20.59 -34.31
C PRO A 348 -4.74 -20.49 -33.80
N GLN A 349 -3.94 -19.63 -34.42
CA GLN A 349 -2.56 -19.43 -34.01
C GLN A 349 -2.51 -18.90 -32.56
N THR A 350 -1.92 -19.70 -31.67
CA THR A 350 -1.66 -19.30 -30.28
C THR A 350 -0.24 -18.76 -30.18
N LEU A 351 -0.12 -17.52 -29.70
CA LEU A 351 1.15 -16.85 -29.42
C LEU A 351 1.40 -16.97 -27.91
N LYS A 352 2.42 -17.74 -27.54
CA LYS A 352 2.76 -18.07 -26.15
C LYS A 352 3.67 -17.04 -25.52
N THR A 353 4.64 -16.54 -26.26
CA THR A 353 5.65 -15.58 -25.77
C THR A 353 5.33 -14.16 -26.24
N ASN A 354 5.89 -13.17 -25.55
CA ASN A 354 5.78 -11.77 -25.98
C ASN A 354 6.44 -11.58 -27.37
N ASP A 355 7.47 -12.36 -27.66
CA ASP A 355 8.23 -12.33 -28.91
C ASP A 355 7.42 -12.82 -30.08
N GLU A 356 6.63 -13.87 -29.87
CA GLU A 356 5.68 -14.37 -30.86
C GLU A 356 4.58 -13.35 -31.15
N VAL A 357 4.10 -12.62 -30.13
CA VAL A 357 3.15 -11.51 -30.34
C VAL A 357 3.78 -10.41 -31.18
N MET A 358 4.96 -9.94 -30.80
CA MET A 358 5.67 -8.88 -31.52
C MET A 358 6.08 -9.28 -32.94
N GLY A 359 6.42 -10.55 -33.16
CA GLY A 359 6.81 -11.11 -34.45
C GLY A 359 5.64 -11.59 -35.33
N SER A 360 4.40 -11.54 -34.83
CA SER A 360 3.23 -12.07 -35.55
C SER A 360 2.79 -11.26 -36.77
N GLY A 361 3.34 -10.05 -36.95
CA GLY A 361 2.90 -9.10 -37.97
C GLY A 361 1.56 -8.42 -37.66
N ARG A 362 0.98 -8.65 -36.48
CA ARG A 362 -0.24 -7.97 -36.03
C ARG A 362 0.05 -6.52 -35.67
N THR A 363 -0.79 -5.61 -36.15
CA THR A 363 -0.69 -4.19 -35.82
C THR A 363 -0.88 -3.98 -34.32
N PRO A 364 0.09 -3.38 -33.60
CA PRO A 364 -0.09 -3.02 -32.21
C PRO A 364 -0.86 -1.71 -32.09
N TYR A 365 -1.82 -1.66 -31.18
CA TYR A 365 -2.57 -0.45 -30.81
C TYR A 365 -2.19 -0.08 -29.38
N LEU A 366 -1.42 0.99 -29.21
CA LEU A 366 -0.93 1.45 -27.92
C LEU A 366 -1.27 2.91 -27.71
N ASN A 367 -1.56 3.28 -26.47
CA ASN A 367 -1.80 4.66 -26.10
C ASN A 367 -0.50 5.46 -26.26
N PHE A 368 -0.58 6.60 -26.95
CA PHE A 368 0.58 7.41 -27.28
C PHE A 368 1.39 7.85 -26.06
N GLU A 369 0.73 8.18 -24.95
CA GLU A 369 1.37 8.73 -23.77
C GLU A 369 2.09 7.66 -22.94
N THR A 370 1.62 6.41 -23.03
CA THR A 370 2.06 5.32 -22.16
C THR A 370 2.76 4.19 -22.90
N LYS A 371 2.83 4.22 -24.24
CA LYS A 371 3.44 3.14 -25.05
C LYS A 371 4.92 2.88 -24.79
N PHE A 372 5.63 3.80 -24.14
CA PHE A 372 7.04 3.63 -23.74
C PHE A 372 7.19 3.31 -22.24
N PHE A 373 6.25 2.56 -21.67
CA PHE A 373 6.27 2.14 -20.27
C PHE A 373 7.39 1.13 -19.93
N VAL A 374 8.06 0.54 -20.92
CA VAL A 374 9.22 -0.34 -20.76
C VAL A 374 10.40 0.24 -21.55
N GLU A 375 11.49 0.55 -20.86
CA GLU A 375 12.71 1.17 -21.44
C GLU A 375 13.60 0.20 -22.23
N ASP A 376 13.20 -1.07 -22.33
CA ASP A 376 13.94 -2.08 -23.09
C ASP A 376 13.89 -1.77 -24.60
N ALA A 377 15.06 -1.84 -25.25
CA ALA A 377 15.25 -1.44 -26.65
C ALA A 377 14.30 -2.16 -27.61
N LYS A 378 13.95 -3.42 -27.33
CA LYS A 378 13.05 -4.23 -28.16
C LYS A 378 11.60 -3.77 -28.02
N TYR A 379 11.14 -3.51 -26.79
CA TYR A 379 9.80 -2.97 -26.55
C TYR A 379 9.65 -1.56 -27.13
N ILE A 380 10.68 -0.72 -27.02
CA ILE A 380 10.70 0.61 -27.66
C ILE A 380 10.61 0.47 -29.18
N ALA A 381 11.40 -0.42 -29.79
CA ALA A 381 11.35 -0.65 -31.24
C ALA A 381 9.96 -1.11 -31.68
N PHE A 382 9.33 -2.01 -30.93
CA PHE A 382 7.97 -2.47 -31.19
C PHE A 382 6.93 -1.35 -31.01
N ALA A 383 6.99 -0.59 -29.93
CA ALA A 383 6.10 0.55 -29.65
C ALA A 383 6.19 1.65 -30.72
N LYS A 384 7.32 1.79 -31.42
CA LYS A 384 7.44 2.71 -32.58
C LYS A 384 6.64 2.25 -33.79
N THR A 385 6.32 0.96 -33.90
CA THR A 385 5.48 0.41 -34.97
C THR A 385 3.98 0.48 -34.66
N SER A 386 3.60 0.86 -33.43
CA SER A 386 2.20 0.87 -33.01
C SER A 386 1.41 2.04 -33.59
N LEU A 387 0.14 1.78 -33.92
CA LEU A 387 -0.84 2.83 -34.17
C LEU A 387 -1.34 3.39 -32.83
N ASN A 388 -1.60 4.70 -32.81
CA ASN A 388 -2.05 5.37 -31.61
C ASN A 388 -3.54 5.11 -31.33
N CYS A 389 -3.86 4.91 -30.06
CA CYS A 389 -5.22 4.99 -29.52
C CYS A 389 -5.32 6.12 -28.50
N SER A 390 -6.54 6.63 -28.29
CA SER A 390 -6.83 7.73 -27.35
C SER A 390 -6.94 7.29 -25.90
N GLY A 391 -7.10 6.00 -25.64
CA GLY A 391 -7.14 5.43 -24.31
C GLY A 391 -7.36 3.92 -24.32
N PHE A 392 -7.39 3.28 -23.15
CA PHE A 392 -7.50 1.81 -23.03
C PHE A 392 -8.68 1.23 -23.82
N GLU A 393 -9.89 1.79 -23.67
CA GLU A 393 -11.08 1.30 -24.38
C GLU A 393 -10.97 1.44 -25.92
N ASP A 394 -10.37 2.52 -26.42
CA ASP A 394 -10.11 2.70 -27.85
C ASP A 394 -9.08 1.67 -28.36
N CYS A 395 -8.03 1.40 -27.57
CA CYS A 395 -7.04 0.37 -27.90
C CYS A 395 -7.69 -1.02 -27.98
N GLU A 396 -8.57 -1.36 -27.04
CA GLU A 396 -9.33 -2.61 -27.02
C GLU A 396 -10.22 -2.74 -28.28
N ASN A 397 -11.02 -1.72 -28.56
CA ASN A 397 -11.94 -1.69 -29.70
C ASN A 397 -11.22 -1.81 -31.04
N LYS A 398 -10.11 -1.07 -31.22
CA LYS A 398 -9.27 -1.16 -32.42
C LYS A 398 -8.60 -2.52 -32.55
N THR A 399 -8.15 -3.11 -31.44
CA THR A 399 -7.55 -4.45 -31.42
C THR A 399 -8.55 -5.50 -31.92
N VAL A 400 -9.77 -5.47 -31.39
CA VAL A 400 -10.83 -6.42 -31.77
C VAL A 400 -11.26 -6.26 -33.22
N SER A 401 -11.43 -5.01 -33.66
CA SER A 401 -11.96 -4.68 -34.99
C SER A 401 -10.94 -4.90 -36.12
N ASN A 402 -9.66 -4.61 -35.85
CA ASN A 402 -8.60 -4.64 -36.87
C ASN A 402 -7.65 -5.84 -36.74
N LYS A 403 -8.02 -6.86 -35.95
CA LYS A 403 -7.21 -8.08 -35.74
C LYS A 403 -5.82 -7.81 -35.16
N GLY A 404 -5.72 -6.77 -34.36
CA GLY A 404 -4.46 -6.27 -33.82
C GLY A 404 -3.98 -6.98 -32.55
N SER A 405 -3.06 -6.29 -31.87
CA SER A 405 -2.62 -6.58 -30.50
C SER A 405 -2.58 -5.30 -29.67
N THR A 406 -2.69 -5.41 -28.36
CA THR A 406 -2.55 -4.29 -27.42
C THR A 406 -2.02 -4.76 -26.07
N VAL A 407 -1.62 -3.81 -25.24
CA VAL A 407 -1.19 -4.05 -23.86
C VAL A 407 -2.34 -3.72 -22.93
N LEU A 408 -2.71 -4.67 -22.08
CA LEU A 408 -3.75 -4.49 -21.08
C LEU A 408 -3.25 -4.89 -19.71
N ILE A 409 -3.87 -4.31 -18.70
CA ILE A 409 -3.76 -4.82 -17.34
C ILE A 409 -4.75 -5.98 -17.20
N GLU A 410 -4.35 -7.03 -16.48
CA GLU A 410 -5.09 -8.29 -16.39
C GLU A 410 -6.59 -8.13 -16.01
N GLY A 411 -6.93 -7.16 -15.18
CA GLY A 411 -8.33 -6.88 -14.82
C GLY A 411 -9.21 -6.52 -16.02
N TYR A 412 -8.70 -5.71 -16.95
CA TYR A 412 -9.41 -5.33 -18.17
C TYR A 412 -9.52 -6.51 -19.15
N PHE A 413 -8.49 -7.35 -19.20
CA PHE A 413 -8.47 -8.52 -20.08
C PHE A 413 -9.61 -9.50 -19.83
N TYR A 414 -9.93 -9.81 -18.56
CA TYR A 414 -11.04 -10.73 -18.25
C TYR A 414 -12.38 -10.20 -18.78
N SER A 415 -12.61 -8.91 -18.62
CA SER A 415 -13.83 -8.25 -19.11
C SER A 415 -13.88 -8.22 -20.62
N LEU A 416 -12.78 -7.85 -21.29
CA LEU A 416 -12.68 -7.86 -22.74
C LEU A 416 -12.90 -9.26 -23.33
N GLN A 417 -12.27 -10.28 -22.75
CA GLN A 417 -12.39 -11.66 -23.21
C GLN A 417 -13.82 -12.18 -23.04
N ALA A 418 -14.48 -11.90 -21.91
CA ALA A 418 -15.85 -12.32 -21.66
C ALA A 418 -16.87 -11.59 -22.55
N PHE A 419 -16.64 -10.31 -22.84
CA PHE A 419 -17.49 -9.48 -23.70
C PHE A 419 -17.39 -9.87 -25.17
N THR A 420 -16.17 -10.12 -25.64
CA THR A 420 -15.92 -10.46 -27.05
C THR A 420 -16.15 -11.93 -27.38
N ALA A 421 -16.40 -12.79 -26.39
CA ALA A 421 -16.62 -14.22 -26.60
C ALA A 421 -17.84 -14.50 -27.49
N VAL A 422 -17.69 -15.39 -28.48
CA VAL A 422 -18.75 -15.82 -29.40
C VAL A 422 -18.97 -17.32 -29.23
N LYS A 423 -20.21 -17.74 -28.95
CA LYS A 423 -20.56 -19.16 -28.71
C LYS A 423 -19.68 -19.84 -27.65
N ASN A 424 -19.33 -19.12 -26.59
CA ASN A 424 -18.42 -19.56 -25.53
C ASN A 424 -16.98 -19.83 -25.98
N GLU A 425 -16.52 -19.29 -27.11
CA GLU A 425 -15.11 -19.31 -27.54
C GLU A 425 -14.52 -17.89 -27.44
N ALA A 426 -13.28 -17.76 -26.96
CA ALA A 426 -12.63 -16.47 -26.81
C ALA A 426 -12.27 -15.85 -28.18
N ARG A 427 -12.50 -14.55 -28.37
CA ARG A 427 -12.01 -13.80 -29.55
C ARG A 427 -10.73 -13.03 -29.28
N VAL A 428 -10.33 -12.94 -28.02
CA VAL A 428 -9.09 -12.30 -27.60
C VAL A 428 -8.36 -13.29 -26.71
N LEU A 429 -7.09 -13.52 -27.02
CA LEU A 429 -6.17 -14.31 -26.22
C LEU A 429 -5.09 -13.40 -25.63
N ARG A 430 -4.35 -13.94 -24.66
CA ARG A 430 -3.16 -13.30 -24.10
C ARG A 430 -1.92 -14.14 -24.35
N ALA A 431 -0.77 -13.50 -24.35
CA ALA A 431 0.49 -14.22 -24.19
C ALA A 431 0.53 -14.93 -22.82
N SER A 432 1.27 -16.03 -22.75
CA SER A 432 1.50 -16.72 -21.47
C SER A 432 2.47 -15.95 -20.58
N GLU A 433 3.37 -15.19 -21.20
CA GLU A 433 4.30 -14.31 -20.52
C GLU A 433 3.65 -12.99 -20.11
N ASN A 434 3.96 -12.55 -18.90
CA ASN A 434 3.61 -11.20 -18.45
C ASN A 434 4.74 -10.24 -18.86
N ILE A 435 4.39 -9.01 -19.21
CA ILE A 435 5.36 -7.95 -19.51
C ILE A 435 6.00 -7.47 -18.20
N LEU A 436 5.16 -7.14 -17.21
CA LEU A 436 5.57 -6.75 -15.87
C LEU A 436 4.44 -6.96 -14.86
N PHE A 437 4.75 -6.78 -13.58
CA PHE A 437 3.77 -6.77 -12.50
C PHE A 437 3.62 -5.37 -11.91
N ILE A 438 2.38 -4.97 -11.68
CA ILE A 438 1.99 -3.73 -11.02
C ILE A 438 1.47 -4.08 -9.64
N TYR A 439 1.92 -3.34 -8.62
CA TYR A 439 1.42 -3.45 -7.25
C TYR A 439 0.57 -2.22 -6.93
N TYR A 440 -0.60 -2.48 -6.33
CA TYR A 440 -1.54 -1.44 -5.94
C TYR A 440 -1.48 -1.15 -4.45
N TYR A 441 -1.55 0.13 -4.14
CA TYR A 441 -1.42 0.69 -2.80
C TYR A 441 -2.55 1.68 -2.53
N MET A 442 -2.93 1.78 -1.27
CA MET A 442 -3.65 2.93 -0.76
C MET A 442 -2.64 3.81 -0.04
N ILE A 443 -2.92 5.09 0.03
CA ILE A 443 -2.02 6.06 0.65
C ILE A 443 -2.74 6.75 1.80
N ILE A 444 -2.01 7.00 2.87
CA ILE A 444 -2.50 7.69 4.05
C ILE A 444 -1.50 8.79 4.41
N ARG A 445 -2.01 9.88 4.95
CA ARG A 445 -1.21 11.00 5.42
C ARG A 445 -0.16 10.52 6.43
N SER A 446 1.13 10.85 6.22
CA SER A 446 2.24 10.30 6.99
C SER A 446 2.24 10.65 8.49
N ASN A 447 1.65 11.77 8.87
CA ASN A 447 1.51 12.17 10.27
C ASN A 447 0.18 11.70 10.91
N SER A 448 -0.61 10.85 10.25
CA SER A 448 -1.85 10.31 10.81
C SER A 448 -1.58 9.27 11.90
N HIS A 449 -2.32 9.34 13.01
CA HIS A 449 -2.30 8.35 14.10
C HIS A 449 -2.73 6.95 13.64
N PHE A 450 -3.44 6.88 12.52
CA PHE A 450 -3.94 5.63 11.99
C PHE A 450 -2.98 4.92 11.05
N VAL A 451 -1.81 5.49 10.73
CA VAL A 451 -0.84 4.89 9.79
C VAL A 451 -0.55 3.43 10.12
N ARG A 452 -0.22 3.13 11.39
CA ARG A 452 0.13 1.76 11.80
C ARG A 452 -1.08 0.84 11.73
N LYS A 453 -2.25 1.30 12.19
CA LYS A 453 -3.49 0.52 12.17
C LYS A 453 -3.99 0.28 10.74
N PHE A 454 -3.85 1.26 9.86
CA PHE A 454 -4.15 1.18 8.44
C PHE A 454 -3.30 0.09 7.77
N LYS A 455 -1.96 0.19 7.86
CA LYS A 455 -1.04 -0.85 7.36
C LYS A 455 -1.37 -2.24 7.90
N LYS A 456 -1.58 -2.35 9.22
CA LYS A 456 -1.90 -3.63 9.87
C LYS A 456 -3.24 -4.20 9.40
N THR A 457 -4.24 -3.36 9.18
CA THR A 457 -5.56 -3.79 8.71
C THR A 457 -5.46 -4.28 7.28
N ILE A 458 -4.85 -3.50 6.39
CA ILE A 458 -4.68 -3.89 4.98
C ILE A 458 -3.86 -5.18 4.85
N ALA A 459 -2.76 -5.32 5.60
CA ALA A 459 -1.96 -6.55 5.63
C ALA A 459 -2.79 -7.76 6.05
N LYS A 460 -3.63 -7.64 7.09
CA LYS A 460 -4.54 -8.72 7.52
C LYS A 460 -5.57 -9.07 6.45
N LEU A 461 -6.13 -8.07 5.76
CA LEU A 461 -7.10 -8.31 4.68
C LEU A 461 -6.46 -9.02 3.49
N PHE A 462 -5.22 -8.65 3.17
CA PHE A 462 -4.43 -9.31 2.14
C PHE A 462 -4.11 -10.76 2.51
N GLU A 463 -3.59 -11.00 3.72
CA GLU A 463 -3.28 -12.35 4.23
C GLU A 463 -4.52 -13.25 4.31
N ALA A 464 -5.69 -12.67 4.60
CA ALA A 464 -6.96 -13.40 4.63
C ALA A 464 -7.56 -13.67 3.24
N GLY A 465 -6.93 -13.18 2.15
CA GLY A 465 -7.45 -13.32 0.78
C GLY A 465 -8.69 -12.45 0.49
N ILE A 466 -9.05 -11.52 1.38
CA ILE A 466 -10.25 -10.69 1.23
C ILE A 466 -10.07 -9.69 0.09
N CYS A 467 -8.86 -9.12 -0.07
CA CYS A 467 -8.58 -8.17 -1.15
C CYS A 467 -8.74 -8.80 -2.54
N ASP A 468 -8.27 -10.02 -2.74
CA ASP A 468 -8.41 -10.75 -4.01
C ASP A 468 -9.87 -11.14 -4.28
N ARG A 469 -10.59 -11.60 -3.25
CA ARG A 469 -12.02 -11.90 -3.36
C ARG A 469 -12.82 -10.67 -3.80
N LEU A 470 -12.65 -9.53 -3.12
CA LEU A 470 -13.36 -8.28 -3.45
C LEU A 470 -13.03 -7.80 -4.87
N TYR A 471 -11.76 -7.92 -5.26
CA TYR A 471 -11.30 -7.61 -6.61
C TYR A 471 -12.02 -8.46 -7.69
N LEU A 472 -12.09 -9.78 -7.50
CA LEU A 472 -12.77 -10.69 -8.41
C LEU A 472 -14.29 -10.50 -8.43
N GLU A 473 -14.90 -10.19 -7.28
CA GLU A 473 -16.33 -9.90 -7.15
C GLU A 473 -16.72 -8.67 -7.99
N VAL A 474 -15.89 -7.61 -8.03
CA VAL A 474 -16.18 -6.41 -8.82
C VAL A 474 -16.04 -6.64 -10.32
N ILE A 475 -15.06 -7.43 -10.75
CA ILE A 475 -14.98 -7.86 -12.17
C ILE A 475 -16.23 -8.70 -12.52
N GLY A 476 -16.73 -9.44 -11.54
CA GLY A 476 -17.84 -10.36 -11.66
C GLY A 476 -17.32 -11.78 -11.77
N LEU A 477 -17.60 -12.61 -10.75
CA LEU A 477 -17.18 -14.01 -10.72
C LEU A 477 -17.64 -14.78 -11.97
N LEU A 478 -18.84 -14.48 -12.47
CA LEU A 478 -19.37 -15.04 -13.72
C LEU A 478 -18.59 -14.55 -14.95
N THR A 479 -18.16 -13.29 -14.99
CA THR A 479 -17.32 -12.72 -16.05
C THR A 479 -15.98 -13.45 -16.10
N VAL A 480 -15.31 -13.59 -14.96
CA VAL A 480 -14.03 -14.29 -14.85
C VAL A 480 -14.18 -15.77 -15.19
N ALA A 481 -15.22 -16.44 -14.68
CA ALA A 481 -15.50 -17.84 -15.00
C ALA A 481 -15.80 -18.03 -16.50
N LYS A 482 -16.57 -17.12 -17.10
CA LYS A 482 -16.84 -17.11 -18.54
C LYS A 482 -15.56 -16.91 -19.33
N ALA A 483 -14.70 -15.96 -18.96
CA ALA A 483 -13.40 -15.73 -19.60
C ALA A 483 -12.51 -16.97 -19.54
N LYS A 484 -12.38 -17.60 -18.36
CA LYS A 484 -11.63 -18.85 -18.21
C LYS A 484 -12.21 -19.97 -19.07
N SER A 485 -13.53 -20.18 -19.01
CA SER A 485 -14.21 -21.20 -19.81
C SER A 485 -14.07 -20.93 -21.31
N THR A 486 -14.14 -19.67 -21.77
CA THR A 486 -14.02 -19.35 -23.19
C THR A 486 -12.60 -19.55 -23.72
N ASN A 487 -11.59 -19.27 -22.88
CA ASN A 487 -10.20 -19.58 -23.15
C ASN A 487 -9.95 -21.09 -23.22
N GLU A 488 -10.50 -21.85 -22.26
CA GLU A 488 -10.44 -23.32 -22.29
C GLU A 488 -11.16 -23.88 -23.51
N ASN A 489 -12.34 -23.38 -23.87
CA ASN A 489 -13.12 -23.85 -25.01
C ASN A 489 -12.45 -23.56 -26.34
N ILE A 490 -11.85 -22.39 -26.53
CA ILE A 490 -11.13 -22.14 -27.78
C ILE A 490 -9.90 -23.04 -27.89
N MET A 491 -9.22 -23.37 -26.79
CA MET A 491 -8.12 -24.33 -26.82
C MET A 491 -8.66 -25.75 -27.05
N ALA A 492 -9.57 -26.22 -26.21
CA ALA A 492 -10.20 -27.54 -26.28
C ALA A 492 -10.84 -27.78 -27.65
N ASN A 493 -11.73 -26.92 -28.14
CA ASN A 493 -12.39 -27.09 -29.45
C ASN A 493 -11.45 -26.92 -30.65
N SER A 494 -10.22 -26.49 -30.43
CA SER A 494 -9.19 -26.37 -31.47
C SER A 494 -8.18 -27.53 -31.44
N TYR A 495 -7.88 -28.08 -30.25
CA TYR A 495 -6.94 -29.19 -30.05
C TYR A 495 -7.63 -30.57 -29.95
N LEU A 496 -8.92 -30.67 -29.56
CA LEU A 496 -9.68 -31.94 -29.52
C LEU A 496 -9.96 -32.54 -30.92
N CYS A 497 -9.57 -31.85 -31.99
CA CYS A 497 -9.56 -32.45 -33.33
C CYS A 497 -8.45 -33.50 -33.52
N GLU A 498 -7.45 -33.60 -32.63
CA GLU A 498 -6.45 -34.68 -32.69
C GLU A 498 -7.00 -36.03 -32.17
N SER A 499 -8.13 -36.03 -31.44
CA SER A 499 -8.81 -37.26 -31.02
C SER A 499 -10.31 -37.03 -30.79
N GLY A 500 -11.12 -37.13 -31.85
CA GLY A 500 -12.55 -37.46 -31.71
C GLY A 500 -13.59 -36.34 -31.84
N CYS A 501 -13.30 -35.21 -32.49
CA CYS A 501 -14.40 -34.33 -32.90
C CYS A 501 -15.35 -35.05 -33.86
N ALA A 502 -16.66 -35.04 -33.55
CA ALA A 502 -17.70 -35.46 -34.48
C ALA A 502 -17.67 -34.51 -35.68
N ILE A 503 -17.15 -35.00 -36.81
CA ILE A 503 -17.09 -34.23 -38.05
C ILE A 503 -18.52 -33.86 -38.44
N THR A 504 -18.82 -32.57 -38.53
CA THR A 504 -20.15 -32.11 -38.91
C THR A 504 -20.38 -32.37 -40.40
N ILE A 505 -21.62 -32.64 -40.83
CA ILE A 505 -21.95 -32.88 -42.26
C ILE A 505 -21.42 -31.74 -43.15
N THR A 506 -21.41 -30.50 -42.65
CA THR A 506 -20.86 -29.33 -43.33
C THR A 506 -19.36 -29.42 -43.63
N GLN A 507 -18.59 -30.15 -42.83
CA GLN A 507 -17.14 -30.35 -43.02
C GLN A 507 -16.84 -31.45 -44.06
N ILE A 508 -17.72 -32.45 -44.20
CA ILE A 508 -17.62 -33.49 -45.25
C ILE A 508 -18.32 -33.04 -46.55
N ALA A 509 -19.07 -31.94 -46.51
CA ALA A 509 -19.81 -31.42 -47.66
C ALA A 509 -18.93 -31.28 -48.91
N GLY A 510 -17.67 -30.88 -48.76
CA GLY A 510 -16.71 -30.84 -49.88
C GLY A 510 -16.46 -32.19 -50.52
N ALA A 511 -16.25 -33.24 -49.74
CA ALA A 511 -16.10 -34.60 -50.26
C ALA A 511 -17.40 -35.10 -50.92
N ILE A 512 -18.56 -34.75 -50.36
CA ILE A 512 -19.88 -35.06 -50.95
C ILE A 512 -20.05 -34.32 -52.29
N TYR A 513 -19.67 -33.04 -52.39
CA TYR A 513 -19.74 -32.30 -53.65
C TYR A 513 -18.82 -32.87 -54.72
N VAL A 514 -17.58 -33.23 -54.36
CA VAL A 514 -16.65 -33.90 -55.29
C VAL A 514 -17.22 -35.23 -55.77
N TRP A 515 -17.82 -36.01 -54.87
CA TRP A 515 -18.47 -37.28 -55.22
C TRP A 515 -19.65 -37.08 -56.18
N ILE A 516 -20.56 -36.13 -55.89
CA ILE A 516 -21.70 -35.81 -56.77
C ILE A 516 -21.23 -35.37 -58.16
N VAL A 517 -20.21 -34.51 -58.23
CA VAL A 517 -19.64 -34.06 -59.51
C VAL A 517 -19.03 -35.24 -60.27
N GLY A 518 -18.30 -36.12 -59.58
CA GLY A 518 -17.73 -37.33 -60.17
C GLY A 518 -18.79 -38.28 -60.74
N CYS A 519 -19.88 -38.53 -60.00
CA CYS A 519 -21.01 -39.32 -60.48
C CYS A 519 -21.67 -38.70 -61.71
N THR A 520 -21.85 -37.38 -61.70
CA THR A 520 -22.46 -36.64 -62.82
C THR A 520 -21.58 -36.73 -64.08
N LEU A 521 -20.27 -36.54 -63.94
CA LEU A 521 -19.32 -36.67 -65.04
C LEU A 521 -19.28 -38.11 -65.58
N SER A 522 -19.27 -39.11 -64.70
CA SER A 522 -19.31 -40.52 -65.09
C SER A 522 -20.57 -40.85 -65.88
N PHE A 523 -21.72 -40.32 -65.48
CA PHE A 523 -22.98 -40.50 -66.20
C PHE A 523 -22.94 -39.84 -67.58
N ILE A 524 -22.41 -38.61 -67.69
CA ILE A 524 -22.26 -37.92 -68.97
C ILE A 524 -21.36 -38.70 -69.93
N LEU A 525 -20.20 -39.17 -69.44
CA LEU A 525 -19.26 -39.97 -70.24
C LEU A 525 -19.90 -41.27 -70.73
N PHE A 526 -20.66 -41.94 -69.88
CA PHE A 526 -21.38 -43.16 -70.25
C PHE A 526 -22.42 -42.93 -71.35
N VAL A 527 -23.17 -41.82 -71.29
CA VAL A 527 -24.12 -41.45 -72.35
C VAL A 527 -23.39 -41.16 -73.67
N ILE A 528 -22.28 -40.43 -73.62
CA ILE A 528 -21.44 -40.14 -74.80
C ILE A 528 -20.92 -41.44 -75.41
N GLU A 529 -20.42 -42.36 -74.58
CA GLU A 529 -19.90 -43.66 -75.03
C GLU A 529 -20.98 -44.48 -75.75
N ILE A 530 -22.20 -44.55 -75.21
CA ILE A 530 -23.33 -45.22 -75.87
C ILE A 530 -23.67 -44.56 -77.22
N MET A 531 -23.65 -43.23 -77.30
CA MET A 531 -23.93 -42.52 -78.54
C MET A 531 -22.86 -42.82 -79.61
N VAL A 532 -21.58 -42.76 -79.22
CA VAL A 532 -20.45 -43.10 -80.11
C VAL A 532 -20.53 -44.57 -80.56
N TYR A 533 -20.82 -45.49 -79.64
CA TYR A 533 -20.99 -46.91 -79.96
C TYR A 533 -22.10 -47.12 -80.99
N LYS A 534 -23.26 -46.47 -80.81
CA LYS A 534 -24.38 -46.55 -81.76
C LYS A 534 -24.04 -45.99 -83.14
N GLU A 535 -23.29 -44.89 -83.23
CA GLU A 535 -22.85 -44.34 -84.52
C GLU A 535 -21.86 -45.27 -85.23
N GLN A 536 -20.88 -45.80 -84.51
CA GLN A 536 -19.92 -46.76 -85.07
C GLN A 536 -20.62 -48.03 -85.58
N HIS A 537 -21.63 -48.53 -84.85
CA HIS A 537 -22.39 -49.70 -85.25
C HIS A 537 -23.33 -49.43 -86.45
N LYS A 538 -23.83 -48.20 -86.60
CA LYS A 538 -24.55 -47.77 -87.81
C LYS A 538 -23.63 -47.70 -89.03
N MET A 539 -22.39 -47.25 -88.86
CA MET A 539 -21.40 -47.19 -89.94
C MET A 539 -20.86 -48.57 -90.35
N GLN A 540 -20.87 -49.55 -89.45
CA GLN A 540 -20.51 -50.95 -89.76
C GLN A 540 -21.66 -51.78 -90.35
N SER A 541 -22.83 -51.17 -90.57
CA SER A 541 -23.93 -51.77 -91.32
C SER A 541 -24.00 -51.29 -92.79
N PRO A 542 -23.02 -51.60 -93.66
CA PRO A 542 -23.27 -51.63 -95.10
C PRO A 542 -23.10 -53.05 -95.67
N LEU A 543 -24.00 -53.38 -96.59
CA LEU A 543 -23.98 -54.54 -97.51
C LEU A 543 -24.38 -55.91 -96.95
N SER A 544 -25.69 -56.12 -96.78
CA SER A 544 -26.28 -57.44 -97.08
C SER A 544 -27.75 -57.35 -97.51
N GLU A 545 -28.10 -56.43 -98.41
CA GLU A 545 -29.32 -56.55 -99.22
C GLU A 545 -29.01 -56.10 -100.65
N THR A 546 -28.56 -57.08 -101.44
CA THR A 546 -28.78 -57.17 -102.89
C THR A 546 -29.52 -58.46 -103.14
#